data_AF-A0AA35TE69-F1
#
_entry.id   AF-A0AA35TE69-F1
#
_cell.length_a   1.000
_cell.length_b   1.000
_cell.length_c   1.000
_cell.angle_alpha   90.00
_cell.angle_beta   90.00
_cell.angle_gamma   90.00
#
_symmetry.space_group_name_H-M   'P 1'
#
loop_
_entity.id
_entity.type
_entity.pdbx_description
1 polymer ?
#
loop_
_entity_poly.entity_id
_entity_poly.type
_entity_poly.pdbx_seq_one_letter_code
_entity_poly.pdbx_strand_id
1 'polypeptide(L)'
;MRINGHAGLACKTQAVAVLQEGDVIEVEPAGNMPVIKDLVVNFDLFWDKIMEIDPYLQPQGPEPEQEYVVSNESMLHLSSVTACIMCGACVSDCTVLEIDPSFLGPAALAKAYRFTADPRDGDDEGVSKERLEQLNAPSGIWDCTRCLECVQACPKGVAPMERIMAMRDQAIAAGFHNTNGARHTEASPSRSSSLALLMNSSSCPNRWE
;
A
#
# COMPACT_ATOMS: atom_id res chain seq x y z
N MET A 1 -13.07 -13.09 3.13
CA MET A 1 -14.08 -13.28 4.18
C MET A 1 -13.51 -12.79 5.49
N ARG A 2 -14.36 -12.54 6.48
CA ARG A 2 -13.95 -12.18 7.83
C ARG A 2 -14.16 -13.39 8.75
N ILE A 3 -13.23 -13.59 9.68
CA ILE A 3 -13.21 -14.69 10.64
C ILE A 3 -13.03 -14.04 12.01
N ASN A 4 -14.02 -14.20 12.89
CA ASN A 4 -14.11 -13.49 14.17
C ASN A 4 -13.91 -11.97 14.02
N GLY A 5 -14.60 -11.37 13.04
CA GLY A 5 -14.56 -9.92 12.78
C GLY A 5 -13.34 -9.41 12.00
N HIS A 6 -12.35 -10.24 11.67
CA HIS A 6 -11.14 -9.81 10.96
C HIS A 6 -10.98 -10.47 9.59
N ALA A 7 -10.59 -9.70 8.58
CA ALA A 7 -10.33 -10.20 7.24
C ALA A 7 -9.19 -11.23 7.23
N GLY A 8 -9.43 -12.35 6.55
CA GLY A 8 -8.43 -13.41 6.42
C GLY A 8 -8.68 -14.33 5.24
N LEU A 9 -7.64 -15.12 4.93
CA LEU A 9 -7.76 -16.24 3.99
C LEU A 9 -8.14 -17.50 4.76
N ALA A 10 -9.38 -17.97 4.59
CA ALA A 10 -9.85 -19.18 5.27
C ALA A 10 -8.96 -20.41 5.03
N CYS A 11 -8.39 -20.57 3.83
CA CYS A 11 -7.48 -21.69 3.54
C CYS A 11 -6.15 -21.65 4.32
N LYS A 12 -5.77 -20.48 4.85
CA LYS A 12 -4.55 -20.28 5.65
C LYS A 12 -4.85 -20.19 7.14
N THR A 13 -6.06 -19.77 7.50
CA THR A 13 -6.49 -19.63 8.90
C THR A 13 -6.70 -21.01 9.51
N GLN A 14 -5.83 -21.38 10.46
CA GLN A 14 -5.99 -22.62 11.21
C GLN A 14 -7.10 -22.45 12.25
N ALA A 15 -8.06 -23.38 12.30
CA ALA A 15 -9.15 -23.33 13.28
C ALA A 15 -8.60 -23.25 14.72
N VAL A 16 -7.56 -24.01 15.05
CA VAL A 16 -6.92 -23.99 16.38
C VAL A 16 -6.31 -22.63 16.75
N ALA A 17 -6.00 -21.78 15.77
CA ALA A 17 -5.42 -20.46 16.02
C ALA A 17 -6.50 -19.38 16.28
N VAL A 18 -7.75 -19.64 15.89
CA VAL A 18 -8.87 -18.70 16.03
C VAL A 18 -9.98 -19.20 16.95
N LEU A 19 -9.94 -20.48 17.33
CA LEU A 19 -10.83 -21.07 18.31
C LEU A 19 -10.38 -20.67 19.71
N GLN A 20 -11.18 -19.85 20.39
CA GLN A 20 -11.04 -19.62 21.83
C GLN A 20 -11.68 -20.80 22.59
N GLU A 21 -11.24 -21.09 23.82
CA GLU A 21 -11.74 -22.25 24.58
C GLU A 21 -13.27 -22.18 24.77
N GLY A 22 -14.00 -23.12 24.16
CA GLY A 22 -15.46 -23.19 24.24
C GLY A 22 -16.23 -22.29 23.27
N ASP A 23 -15.53 -21.63 22.34
CA ASP A 23 -16.11 -20.55 21.53
C ASP A 23 -16.50 -21.00 20.11
N VAL A 24 -17.44 -20.26 19.50
CA VAL A 24 -17.89 -20.48 18.12
C VAL A 24 -17.04 -19.63 17.17
N ILE A 25 -16.57 -20.22 16.06
CA ILE A 25 -15.90 -19.43 15.00
C ILE A 25 -16.97 -18.76 14.15
N GLU A 26 -17.02 -17.43 14.19
CA GLU A 26 -17.90 -16.63 13.35
C GLU A 26 -17.23 -16.36 12.00
N VAL A 27 -17.95 -16.64 10.91
CA VAL A 27 -17.46 -16.44 9.54
C VAL A 27 -18.46 -15.58 8.79
N GLU A 28 -17.97 -14.46 8.27
CA GLU A 28 -18.77 -13.43 7.59
C GLU A 28 -18.19 -13.13 6.20
N PRO A 29 -18.99 -12.59 5.26
CA PRO A 29 -18.47 -12.09 3.99
C PRO A 29 -17.38 -11.02 4.21
N ALA A 30 -16.57 -10.77 3.17
CA ALA A 30 -15.57 -9.70 3.24
C ALA A 30 -16.27 -8.33 3.35
N GLY A 31 -15.69 -7.42 4.16
CA GLY A 31 -16.18 -6.06 4.34
C GLY A 31 -15.96 -5.18 3.11
N ASN A 32 -16.55 -3.97 3.13
CA ASN A 32 -16.42 -2.94 2.09
C ASN A 32 -16.79 -3.37 0.65
N MET A 33 -17.42 -4.54 0.50
CA MET A 33 -17.85 -5.11 -0.76
C MET A 33 -19.28 -5.64 -0.60
N PRO A 34 -20.22 -5.31 -1.52
CA PRO A 34 -21.60 -5.77 -1.42
C PRO A 34 -21.71 -7.30 -1.45
N VAL A 35 -22.52 -7.88 -0.57
CA VAL A 35 -22.74 -9.33 -0.54
C VAL A 35 -23.66 -9.73 -1.70
N ILE A 36 -23.25 -10.71 -2.51
CA ILE A 36 -24.08 -11.31 -3.54
C ILE A 36 -24.91 -12.44 -2.93
N LYS A 37 -24.23 -13.39 -2.27
CA LYS A 37 -24.85 -14.54 -1.61
C LYS A 37 -23.86 -15.21 -0.66
N ASP A 38 -24.32 -15.58 0.54
CA ASP A 38 -23.51 -16.26 1.56
C ASP A 38 -22.19 -15.50 1.84
N LEU A 39 -21.04 -16.11 1.54
CA LEU A 39 -19.71 -15.49 1.70
C LEU A 39 -19.17 -14.87 0.40
N VAL A 40 -19.93 -14.91 -0.69
CA VAL A 40 -19.56 -14.36 -1.99
C VAL A 40 -19.95 -12.89 -2.05
N VAL A 41 -18.96 -12.03 -2.30
CA VAL A 41 -19.12 -10.57 -2.41
C VAL A 41 -18.85 -10.11 -3.84
N ASN A 42 -19.39 -8.95 -4.21
CA ASN A 42 -19.09 -8.28 -5.46
C ASN A 42 -17.72 -7.59 -5.37
N PHE A 43 -16.81 -7.99 -6.26
CA PHE A 43 -15.44 -7.48 -6.37
C PHE A 43 -15.29 -6.31 -7.37
N ASP A 44 -16.35 -5.84 -8.00
CA ASP A 44 -16.29 -4.76 -9.01
C ASP A 44 -15.62 -3.52 -8.43
N LEU A 45 -16.03 -3.06 -7.24
CA LEU A 45 -15.38 -1.92 -6.55
C LEU A 45 -13.87 -2.13 -6.41
N PHE A 46 -13.43 -3.34 -6.05
CA PHE A 46 -12.02 -3.65 -5.93
C PHE A 46 -11.30 -3.51 -7.28
N TRP A 47 -11.84 -4.11 -8.34
CA TRP A 47 -11.20 -4.10 -9.66
C TRP A 47 -11.23 -2.72 -10.31
N ASP A 48 -12.31 -1.97 -10.15
CA ASP A 48 -12.43 -0.60 -10.64
C ASP A 48 -11.30 0.27 -10.05
N LYS A 49 -11.06 0.19 -8.74
CA LYS A 49 -9.93 0.89 -8.09
C LYS A 49 -8.56 0.42 -8.56
N ILE A 50 -8.40 -0.86 -8.87
CA ILE A 50 -7.14 -1.37 -9.46
C ILE A 50 -6.94 -0.85 -10.89
N MET A 51 -8.01 -0.66 -11.66
CA MET A 51 -7.92 -0.14 -13.02
C MET A 51 -7.71 1.38 -13.04
N GLU A 52 -8.22 2.12 -12.04
CA GLU A 52 -8.04 3.57 -11.89
C GLU A 52 -6.56 4.01 -11.79
N ILE A 53 -5.63 3.10 -11.42
CA ILE A 53 -4.19 3.42 -11.26
C ILE A 53 -3.33 3.03 -12.48
N ASP A 54 -3.94 2.61 -13.59
CA ASP A 54 -3.25 2.09 -14.78
C ASP A 54 -2.21 1.00 -14.45
N PRO A 55 -2.63 -0.23 -14.07
CA PRO A 55 -1.78 -1.24 -13.43
C PRO A 55 -0.84 -1.99 -14.39
N TYR A 56 -0.18 -1.27 -15.29
CA TYR A 56 0.79 -1.75 -16.27
C TYR A 56 1.96 -0.77 -16.38
N LEU A 57 3.11 -1.24 -16.88
CA LEU A 57 4.32 -0.42 -17.01
C LEU A 57 4.14 0.65 -18.11
N GLN A 58 4.57 1.88 -17.85
CA GLN A 58 4.56 3.01 -18.79
C GLN A 58 5.96 3.65 -18.86
N PRO A 59 6.93 3.02 -19.56
CA PRO A 59 8.24 3.61 -19.80
C PRO A 59 8.13 4.82 -20.73
N GLN A 60 8.91 5.87 -20.48
CA GLN A 60 9.11 6.94 -21.46
C GLN A 60 10.32 6.63 -22.36
N GLY A 61 10.30 7.14 -23.58
CA GLY A 61 11.38 6.95 -24.55
C GLY A 61 11.14 5.81 -25.55
N PRO A 62 12.14 5.51 -26.41
CA PRO A 62 12.02 4.45 -27.40
C PRO A 62 12.05 3.07 -26.74
N GLU A 63 11.17 2.18 -27.19
CA GLU A 63 11.19 0.78 -26.77
C GLU A 63 12.51 0.10 -27.22
N PRO A 64 13.25 -0.56 -26.32
CA PRO A 64 14.48 -1.25 -26.67
C PRO A 64 14.21 -2.45 -27.59
N GLU A 65 15.20 -2.83 -28.41
CA GLU A 65 15.11 -4.04 -29.25
C GLU A 65 15.10 -5.36 -28.44
N GLN A 66 15.49 -5.30 -27.16
CA GLN A 66 15.58 -6.41 -26.21
C GLN A 66 14.87 -6.04 -24.89
N GLU A 67 15.14 -6.76 -23.80
CA GLU A 67 14.59 -6.43 -22.49
C GLU A 67 15.09 -5.09 -21.92
N TYR A 68 14.26 -4.48 -21.07
CA TYR A 68 14.70 -3.37 -20.21
C TYR A 68 15.69 -3.90 -19.16
N VAL A 69 16.94 -3.48 -19.26
CA VAL A 69 18.01 -3.87 -18.33
C VAL A 69 17.88 -3.07 -17.04
N VAL A 70 17.70 -3.78 -15.92
CA VAL A 70 17.66 -3.20 -14.57
C VAL A 70 18.60 -3.93 -13.63
N SER A 71 19.14 -3.21 -12.65
CA SER A 71 19.94 -3.84 -11.60
C SER A 71 19.06 -4.67 -10.67
N ASN A 72 19.60 -5.74 -10.09
CA ASN A 72 18.88 -6.49 -9.06
C ASN A 72 18.58 -5.61 -7.84
N GLU A 73 19.54 -4.78 -7.43
CA GLU A 73 19.41 -3.91 -6.26
C GLU A 73 18.20 -2.96 -6.37
N SER A 74 18.01 -2.35 -7.53
CA SER A 74 16.87 -1.46 -7.81
C SER A 74 15.52 -2.18 -7.91
N MET A 75 15.46 -3.50 -7.78
CA MET A 75 14.22 -4.29 -7.83
C MET A 75 13.90 -4.96 -6.49
N LEU A 76 14.88 -5.10 -5.58
CA LEU A 76 14.73 -5.87 -4.34
C LEU A 76 13.60 -5.32 -3.45
N HIS A 77 13.44 -4.00 -3.36
CA HIS A 77 12.39 -3.37 -2.55
C HIS A 77 10.97 -3.65 -3.08
N LEU A 78 10.84 -4.02 -4.35
CA LEU A 78 9.56 -4.34 -4.98
C LEU A 78 9.11 -5.78 -4.70
N SER A 79 10.00 -6.65 -4.24
CA SER A 79 9.70 -8.08 -4.01
C SER A 79 8.47 -8.29 -3.13
N SER A 80 8.35 -7.54 -2.03
CA SER A 80 7.20 -7.64 -1.12
C SER A 80 5.89 -7.22 -1.79
N VAL A 81 5.88 -6.12 -2.55
CA VAL A 81 4.66 -5.61 -3.19
C VAL A 81 4.24 -6.44 -4.40
N THR A 82 5.19 -7.03 -5.12
CA THR A 82 4.90 -8.00 -6.19
C THR A 82 4.25 -9.28 -5.70
N ALA A 83 4.40 -9.61 -4.41
CA ALA A 83 3.78 -10.80 -3.81
C ALA A 83 2.28 -10.63 -3.53
N CYS A 84 1.68 -9.48 -3.85
CA CYS A 84 0.24 -9.26 -3.74
C CYS A 84 -0.54 -10.23 -4.64
N ILE A 85 -1.46 -10.98 -4.03
CA ILE A 85 -2.31 -11.97 -4.72
C ILE A 85 -3.72 -11.45 -5.04
N MET A 86 -3.94 -10.14 -4.90
CA MET A 86 -5.23 -9.49 -5.19
C MET A 86 -6.43 -10.08 -4.41
N CYS A 87 -6.22 -10.51 -3.17
CA CYS A 87 -7.25 -11.18 -2.37
C CYS A 87 -8.29 -10.26 -1.71
N GLY A 88 -8.10 -8.95 -1.73
CA GLY A 88 -9.01 -7.98 -1.11
C GLY A 88 -9.02 -7.93 0.43
N ALA A 89 -8.23 -8.73 1.15
CA ALA A 89 -8.26 -8.75 2.62
C ALA A 89 -7.96 -7.38 3.25
N CYS A 90 -6.98 -6.65 2.72
CA CYS A 90 -6.67 -5.28 3.16
C CYS A 90 -7.79 -4.27 2.87
N VAL A 91 -8.62 -4.52 1.85
CA VAL A 91 -9.74 -3.67 1.46
C VAL A 91 -10.92 -3.92 2.39
N SER A 92 -11.16 -5.19 2.76
CA SER A 92 -12.23 -5.61 3.68
C SER A 92 -12.25 -4.83 4.99
N ASP A 93 -11.09 -4.63 5.61
CA ASP A 93 -10.99 -4.03 6.95
C ASP A 93 -10.48 -2.58 6.91
N CYS A 94 -10.45 -1.96 5.73
CA CYS A 94 -10.04 -0.56 5.62
C CYS A 94 -11.14 0.36 6.15
N THR A 95 -10.89 0.99 7.29
CA THR A 95 -11.84 1.91 7.95
C THR A 95 -12.16 3.16 7.13
N VAL A 96 -11.27 3.57 6.23
CA VAL A 96 -11.54 4.71 5.32
C VAL A 96 -12.57 4.32 4.28
N LEU A 97 -12.43 3.14 3.66
CA LEU A 97 -13.36 2.64 2.65
C LEU A 97 -14.77 2.35 3.21
N GLU A 98 -14.87 2.08 4.51
CA GLU A 98 -16.15 1.92 5.20
C GLU A 98 -16.96 3.22 5.21
N ILE A 99 -16.28 4.37 5.27
CA ILE A 99 -16.89 5.70 5.38
C ILE A 99 -16.96 6.39 4.01
N ASP A 100 -15.90 6.25 3.21
CA ASP A 100 -15.74 6.88 1.91
C ASP A 100 -15.33 5.86 0.84
N PRO A 101 -16.29 5.34 0.05
CA PRO A 101 -16.03 4.42 -1.04
C PRO A 101 -15.23 5.02 -2.21
N SER A 102 -15.06 6.36 -2.25
CA SER A 102 -14.30 7.01 -3.32
C SER A 102 -12.80 6.77 -3.20
N PHE A 103 -12.29 6.59 -1.98
CA PHE A 103 -10.88 6.35 -1.71
C PHE A 103 -10.35 5.16 -2.53
N LEU A 104 -9.16 5.31 -3.13
CA LEU A 104 -8.54 4.25 -3.95
C LEU A 104 -8.32 2.94 -3.18
N GLY A 105 -8.09 3.04 -1.87
CA GLY A 105 -7.93 1.87 -1.02
C GLY A 105 -6.51 1.30 -1.00
N PRO A 106 -6.20 0.45 -0.01
CA PRO A 106 -4.84 -0.02 0.22
C PRO A 106 -4.31 -0.94 -0.88
N ALA A 107 -5.16 -1.74 -1.53
CA ALA A 107 -4.72 -2.66 -2.57
C ALA A 107 -4.27 -1.92 -3.84
N ALA A 108 -5.08 -0.96 -4.31
CA ALA A 108 -4.77 -0.13 -5.47
C ALA A 108 -3.52 0.71 -5.22
N LEU A 109 -3.41 1.35 -4.05
CA LEU A 109 -2.24 2.14 -3.71
C LEU A 109 -0.96 1.30 -3.55
N ALA A 110 -1.04 0.10 -2.96
CA ALA A 110 0.10 -0.81 -2.96
C ALA A 110 0.50 -1.21 -4.38
N LYS A 111 -0.48 -1.51 -5.25
CA LYS A 111 -0.22 -1.82 -6.66
C LYS A 111 0.36 -0.61 -7.42
N ALA A 112 -0.05 0.61 -7.08
CA ALA A 112 0.48 1.84 -7.67
C ALA A 112 1.96 2.02 -7.29
N TYR A 113 2.31 1.78 -6.02
CA TYR A 113 3.71 1.82 -5.57
C TYR A 113 4.61 0.85 -6.34
N ARG A 114 4.07 -0.31 -6.77
CA ARG A 114 4.82 -1.23 -7.62
C ARG A 114 5.26 -0.57 -8.92
N PHE A 115 4.52 0.40 -9.47
CA PHE A 115 4.91 1.13 -10.69
C PHE A 115 5.70 2.38 -10.36
N THR A 116 5.27 3.21 -9.40
CA THR A 116 5.98 4.46 -9.07
C THR A 116 7.38 4.24 -8.47
N ALA A 117 7.69 3.02 -8.02
CA ALA A 117 9.01 2.65 -7.53
C ALA A 117 9.75 1.63 -8.43
N ASP A 118 9.22 1.33 -9.63
CA ASP A 118 9.93 0.55 -10.65
C ASP A 118 10.77 1.49 -11.52
N PRO A 119 12.10 1.31 -11.59
CA PRO A 119 12.98 2.21 -12.35
C PRO A 119 12.71 2.20 -13.86
N ARG A 120 11.86 1.30 -14.36
CA ARG A 120 11.46 1.24 -15.78
C ARG A 120 10.20 2.04 -16.07
N ASP A 121 9.51 2.53 -15.05
CA ASP A 121 8.30 3.34 -15.20
C ASP A 121 8.68 4.82 -15.07
N GLY A 122 8.10 5.68 -15.92
CA GLY A 122 8.37 7.12 -15.89
C GLY A 122 9.51 7.56 -16.79
N ASP A 123 10.13 8.69 -16.43
CA ASP A 123 11.21 9.35 -17.19
C ASP A 123 12.56 8.62 -17.06
N ASP A 124 13.62 9.19 -17.65
CA ASP A 124 14.98 8.60 -17.64
C ASP A 124 15.56 8.41 -16.21
N GLU A 125 14.97 9.05 -15.19
CA GLU A 125 15.34 8.91 -13.78
C GLU A 125 14.48 7.86 -13.05
N GLY A 126 13.54 7.23 -13.74
CA GLY A 126 12.58 6.26 -13.18
C GLY A 126 11.51 6.90 -12.32
N VAL A 127 11.17 8.17 -12.59
CA VAL A 127 10.18 8.92 -11.81
C VAL A 127 8.88 9.11 -12.61
N SER A 128 7.83 8.42 -12.19
CA SER A 128 6.50 8.51 -12.81
C SER A 128 5.71 9.73 -12.28
N LYS A 129 6.10 10.95 -12.67
CA LYS A 129 5.44 12.18 -12.21
C LYS A 129 3.94 12.22 -12.52
N GLU A 130 3.53 11.75 -13.69
CA GLU A 130 2.12 11.71 -14.09
C GLU A 130 1.27 10.84 -13.15
N ARG A 131 1.75 9.64 -12.80
CA ARG A 131 1.06 8.78 -11.81
C ARG A 131 1.04 9.42 -10.44
N LEU A 132 2.16 10.01 -9.99
CA LEU A 132 2.22 10.69 -8.70
C LEU A 132 1.25 11.87 -8.65
N GLU A 133 1.06 12.59 -9.75
CA GLU A 133 0.06 13.67 -9.86
C GLU A 133 -1.37 13.13 -9.72
N GLN A 134 -1.71 12.06 -10.45
CA GLN A 134 -3.01 11.40 -10.34
C GLN A 134 -3.28 10.92 -8.90
N LEU A 135 -2.29 10.30 -8.27
CA LEU A 135 -2.36 9.80 -6.89
C LEU A 135 -2.41 10.92 -5.84
N ASN A 136 -1.94 12.12 -6.19
CA ASN A 136 -1.99 13.30 -5.34
C ASN A 136 -3.38 13.98 -5.34
N ALA A 137 -4.27 13.60 -6.25
CA ALA A 137 -5.66 14.07 -6.27
C ALA A 137 -6.45 13.65 -5.00
N PRO A 138 -7.62 14.28 -4.73
CA PRO A 138 -8.57 13.76 -3.73
C PRO A 138 -8.90 12.28 -3.98
N SER A 139 -9.24 11.53 -2.93
CA SER A 139 -9.42 10.08 -2.97
C SER A 139 -8.13 9.28 -3.22
N GLY A 140 -6.98 9.97 -3.31
CA GLY A 140 -5.65 9.40 -3.55
C GLY A 140 -4.86 9.05 -2.28
N ILE A 141 -3.54 9.22 -2.32
CA ILE A 141 -2.62 8.78 -1.25
C ILE A 141 -2.87 9.48 0.09
N TRP A 142 -3.46 10.67 0.10
CA TRP A 142 -3.61 11.52 1.28
C TRP A 142 -4.77 11.14 2.19
N ASP A 143 -5.78 10.44 1.67
CA ASP A 143 -7.01 10.13 2.41
C ASP A 143 -6.83 8.92 3.36
N CYS A 144 -5.72 8.19 3.23
CA CYS A 144 -5.33 7.18 4.21
C CYS A 144 -5.10 7.79 5.60
N THR A 145 -5.86 7.31 6.58
CA THR A 145 -5.81 7.72 8.00
C THR A 145 -4.79 6.94 8.83
N ARG A 146 -4.04 6.01 8.23
CA ARG A 146 -2.98 5.20 8.87
C ARG A 146 -3.48 4.30 10.02
N CYS A 147 -4.66 3.69 9.87
CA CYS A 147 -5.21 2.74 10.85
C CYS A 147 -4.51 1.37 10.94
N LEU A 148 -3.54 1.08 10.05
CA LEU A 148 -2.74 -0.16 10.01
C LEU A 148 -3.46 -1.48 9.74
N GLU A 149 -4.79 -1.51 9.65
CA GLU A 149 -5.55 -2.75 9.40
C GLU A 149 -5.11 -3.48 8.11
N CYS A 150 -4.83 -2.73 7.05
CA CYS A 150 -4.33 -3.31 5.81
C CYS A 150 -2.99 -4.06 5.93
N VAL A 151 -2.17 -3.72 6.93
CA VAL A 151 -0.90 -4.40 7.24
C VAL A 151 -1.19 -5.68 8.01
N GLN A 152 -2.06 -5.61 9.02
CA GLN A 152 -2.44 -6.77 9.86
C GLN A 152 -3.18 -7.84 9.05
N ALA A 153 -4.12 -7.44 8.19
CA ALA A 153 -4.92 -8.36 7.39
C ALA A 153 -4.14 -9.02 6.25
N CYS A 154 -2.95 -8.53 5.88
CA CYS A 154 -2.26 -8.99 4.68
C CYS A 154 -1.61 -10.38 4.87
N PRO A 155 -2.07 -11.45 4.19
CA PRO A 155 -1.53 -12.79 4.37
C PRO A 155 -0.12 -12.97 3.76
N LYS A 156 0.33 -12.00 2.96
CA LYS A 156 1.59 -12.00 2.20
C LYS A 156 2.62 -11.02 2.73
N GLY A 157 2.29 -10.18 3.72
CA GLY A 157 3.22 -9.20 4.27
C GLY A 157 3.60 -8.07 3.29
N VAL A 158 2.68 -7.66 2.41
CA VAL A 158 2.89 -6.56 1.45
C VAL A 158 3.08 -5.21 2.14
N ALA A 159 2.47 -5.04 3.32
CA ALA A 159 2.43 -3.81 4.10
C ALA A 159 1.96 -2.56 3.32
N PRO A 160 0.70 -2.51 2.84
CA PRO A 160 0.19 -1.41 2.02
C PRO A 160 0.36 -0.01 2.62
N MET A 161 0.20 0.15 3.95
CA MET A 161 0.36 1.45 4.61
C MET A 161 1.76 2.04 4.39
N GLU A 162 2.80 1.23 4.51
CA GLU A 162 4.18 1.67 4.26
C GLU A 162 4.39 2.10 2.81
N ARG A 163 3.76 1.41 1.86
CA ARG A 163 3.83 1.76 0.43
C ARG A 163 3.15 3.10 0.17
N ILE A 164 2.01 3.36 0.82
CA ILE A 164 1.32 4.66 0.76
C ILE A 164 2.22 5.76 1.33
N MET A 165 2.92 5.51 2.44
CA MET A 165 3.86 6.50 3.01
C MET A 165 5.04 6.77 2.08
N ALA A 166 5.63 5.73 1.49
CA ALA A 166 6.70 5.89 0.52
C ALA A 166 6.26 6.71 -0.71
N MET A 167 5.03 6.50 -1.20
CA MET A 167 4.50 7.33 -2.30
C MET A 167 4.22 8.77 -1.88
N ARG A 168 3.83 9.03 -0.63
CA ARG A 168 3.72 10.41 -0.11
C ARG A 168 5.08 11.11 -0.14
N ASP A 169 6.14 10.41 0.28
CA ASP A 169 7.50 10.94 0.23
C ASP A 169 7.96 11.17 -1.22
N GLN A 170 7.66 10.24 -2.14
CA GLN A 170 7.91 10.41 -3.58
C GLN A 170 7.18 11.63 -4.16
N ALA A 171 5.91 11.83 -3.80
CA ALA A 171 5.12 12.95 -4.29
C ALA A 171 5.68 14.30 -3.80
N ILE A 172 6.08 14.39 -2.52
CA ILE A 172 6.75 15.57 -1.96
C ILE A 172 8.08 15.83 -2.66
N ALA A 173 8.91 14.79 -2.85
CA ALA A 173 10.19 14.92 -3.55
C ALA A 173 10.01 15.37 -5.02
N ALA A 174 8.93 14.96 -5.66
CA ALA A 174 8.58 15.35 -7.02
C ALA A 174 7.95 16.76 -7.14
N GLY A 175 7.73 17.47 -6.03
CA GLY A 175 7.24 18.85 -6.02
C GLY A 175 5.73 19.02 -5.83
N PHE A 176 4.99 17.96 -5.47
CA PHE A 176 3.54 18.02 -5.29
C PHE A 176 3.16 18.50 -3.90
N HIS A 177 3.09 19.83 -3.73
CA HIS A 177 2.78 20.52 -2.45
C HIS A 177 1.40 21.18 -2.40
N ASN A 178 0.57 20.98 -3.43
CA ASN A 178 -0.67 21.69 -3.65
C ASN A 178 -1.87 21.18 -2.83
N THR A 179 -1.71 20.13 -2.02
CA THR A 179 -2.78 19.53 -1.22
C THR A 179 -2.64 19.79 0.28
N ASN A 180 -3.75 19.68 1.02
CA ASN A 180 -3.70 19.78 2.49
C ASN A 180 -2.85 18.66 3.11
N GLY A 181 -2.91 17.45 2.55
CA GLY A 181 -2.12 16.31 3.00
C GLY A 181 -0.62 16.53 2.82
N ALA A 182 -0.22 17.08 1.66
CA ALA A 182 1.17 17.45 1.39
C ALA A 182 1.67 18.51 2.37
N ARG A 183 0.94 19.63 2.51
CA ARG A 183 1.28 20.72 3.44
C ARG A 183 1.39 20.27 4.90
N HIS A 184 0.52 19.36 5.34
CA HIS A 184 0.60 18.79 6.69
C HIS A 184 1.89 17.99 6.89
N THR A 185 2.30 17.21 5.89
CA THR A 185 3.52 16.40 5.93
C THR A 185 4.77 17.29 5.97
N GLU A 186 4.77 18.38 5.22
CA GLU A 186 5.86 19.37 5.25
C GLU A 186 5.95 20.14 6.56
N ALA A 187 4.81 20.52 7.14
CA ALA A 187 4.76 21.20 8.43
C ALA A 187 5.19 20.31 9.60
N SER A 188 5.08 18.99 9.43
CA SER A 188 5.48 17.97 10.40
C SER A 188 6.51 17.03 9.78
N PRO A 189 7.74 17.52 9.48
CA PRO A 189 8.77 16.65 8.93
C PRO A 189 9.02 15.53 9.92
N SER A 190 8.61 14.31 9.54
CA SER A 190 8.93 13.13 10.33
C SER A 190 10.46 13.10 10.49
N ARG A 191 10.94 12.73 11.68
CA ARG A 191 12.37 12.65 12.04
C ARG A 191 13.16 11.59 11.23
N SER A 192 12.71 11.21 10.03
CA SER A 192 13.43 10.28 9.16
C SER A 192 14.75 10.87 8.66
N SER A 193 14.80 12.18 8.37
CA SER A 193 16.07 12.86 8.02
C SER A 193 17.02 13.00 9.23
N SER A 194 16.47 13.09 10.44
CA SER A 194 17.25 13.19 11.68
C SER A 194 17.85 11.86 12.11
N LEU A 195 17.22 10.72 11.77
CA LEU A 195 17.76 9.40 12.10
C LEU A 195 18.96 9.03 11.22
N ALA A 196 18.96 9.43 9.94
CA ALA A 196 20.12 9.29 9.06
C ALA A 196 21.32 10.14 9.54
N LEU A 197 21.06 11.31 10.14
CA LEU A 197 22.08 12.16 10.76
C LEU A 197 22.60 11.60 12.09
N LEU A 198 21.76 10.92 12.87
CA LEU A 198 22.14 10.31 14.15
C LEU A 198 22.88 8.97 14.01
N MET A 199 22.73 8.27 12.88
CA MET A 199 23.49 7.05 12.60
C MET A 199 24.93 7.32 12.14
N ASN A 200 25.25 8.56 11.73
CA ASN A 200 26.60 8.98 11.33
C ASN A 200 27.40 9.69 12.42
N SER A 201 26.81 9.97 13.59
CA SER A 201 27.55 10.47 14.75
C SER A 201 27.91 9.31 15.69
N SER A 202 29.04 8.68 15.37
CA SER A 202 29.78 7.76 16.22
C SER A 202 30.26 8.44 17.51
N SER A 203 29.36 8.67 18.45
CA SER A 203 29.69 9.06 19.83
C SER A 203 28.49 8.85 20.76
N CYS A 204 28.20 7.59 21.09
CA CYS A 204 27.42 7.28 22.30
C CYS A 204 28.43 6.96 23.41
N PRO A 205 28.64 7.83 24.42
CA PRO A 205 29.50 7.48 25.55
C PRO A 205 28.77 6.44 26.40
N ASN A 206 29.43 5.29 26.60
CA ASN A 206 29.02 4.27 27.55
C ASN A 206 28.70 4.92 28.91
N ARG A 207 27.45 4.78 29.35
CA ARG A 207 27.07 5.08 30.73
C ARG A 207 26.18 3.96 31.27
N TRP A 208 26.86 2.89 31.66
CA TRP A 208 26.38 1.92 32.63
C TRP A 208 27.42 1.86 33.74
N GLU A 209 27.22 2.69 34.76
CA GLU A 209 27.63 2.47 36.15
C GLU A 209 26.36 2.57 37.01
#